data_AF-A0A6N7Z107-F1
#
_entry.id   AF-A0A6N7Z107-F1
#
_cell.length_a   1.000
_cell.length_b   1.000
_cell.length_c   1.000
_cell.angle_alpha   90.00
_cell.angle_beta   90.00
_cell.angle_gamma   90.00
#
_symmetry.space_group_name_H-M   'P 1'
#
loop_
_entity.id
_entity.type
_entity.pdbx_description
1 polymer ?
#
loop_
_entity_poly.entity_id
_entity_poly.type
_entity_poly.pdbx_seq_one_letter_code
_entity_poly.pdbx_strand_id
1 'polypeptide(L)'
;MTWRTVVGATVAAGAGLLPLAAAGHASVGAGHDLATSAMFWHVPAASAWLGALVALSARLRRKTAVPDLVLRRYHRLSSTCFVVVTVSGVVAGLVLARPDGLLSRYGLVLAIETALLLAAGFAVAAWRRRRSGPKLVAAELVLLALGTGGSAALTVLVPPAFANHPATVHETILGYGLEAPQTLARLVLDWRPDLLFAPAALIAGTGYLLGVRRLRRRGDHWPPGRTAAWLAGWAVVLVATSSGLGVYSPGTFSLHMVTHMALNMGAPVLLVLGGPVTLALRALPAHGDIPGAREWVASMVQAPVTRFFAHPAVAAVLFAGSFYALYFSGLFGEMMLYHWAHELMKAHFLVSGYLFAWVVIGTDRTPRRLPHLARLGMLFAVMPFHAFFGVILINNQTVLAGTYYHYLALPWAGDLLADQRLGGGIAWAGGEIPMIVMVVALLVQWARDDERRARRADRGGDAELDAYNAMLAELTARRT
;
A
#
# COMPACT_ATOMS: atom_id res chain seq x y z
N MET A 1 16.77 12.95 -18.86
CA MET A 1 16.20 11.80 -18.13
C MET A 1 14.77 11.58 -18.56
N THR A 2 14.35 10.35 -18.84
CA THR A 2 12.92 10.06 -19.10
C THR A 2 12.14 10.10 -17.79
N TRP A 3 10.83 10.35 -17.84
CA TRP A 3 9.95 10.28 -16.65
C TRP A 3 10.12 8.97 -15.87
N ARG A 4 10.24 7.84 -16.59
CA ARG A 4 10.43 6.51 -15.99
C ARG A 4 11.74 6.41 -15.20
N THR A 5 12.82 6.97 -15.74
CA THR A 5 14.12 7.03 -15.05
C THR A 5 14.03 7.86 -13.77
N VAL A 6 13.32 8.99 -13.82
CA VAL A 6 13.11 9.83 -12.62
C VAL A 6 12.31 9.08 -11.56
N VAL A 7 11.20 8.44 -11.92
CA VAL A 7 10.42 7.62 -10.97
C VAL A 7 11.25 6.49 -10.40
N GLY A 8 11.99 5.76 -11.24
CA GLY A 8 12.87 4.69 -10.78
C GLY A 8 13.92 5.17 -9.77
N ALA A 9 14.56 6.31 -10.06
CA ALA A 9 15.50 6.95 -9.14
C ALA A 9 14.83 7.41 -7.85
N THR A 10 13.61 7.96 -7.90
CA THR A 10 12.84 8.35 -6.71
C THR A 10 12.46 7.14 -5.86
N VAL A 11 12.05 6.02 -6.46
CA VAL A 11 11.74 4.78 -5.74
C VAL A 11 13.00 4.21 -5.08
N ALA A 12 14.12 4.14 -5.81
CA ALA A 12 15.39 3.68 -5.27
C ALA A 12 15.88 4.57 -4.12
N ALA A 13 15.79 5.91 -4.27
CA ALA A 13 16.12 6.85 -3.21
C ALA A 13 15.20 6.68 -1.99
N GLY A 14 13.89 6.51 -2.22
CA GLY A 14 12.92 6.25 -1.15
C GLY A 14 13.21 4.96 -0.39
N ALA A 15 13.56 3.88 -1.11
CA ALA A 15 13.97 2.62 -0.48
C ALA A 15 15.25 2.78 0.36
N GLY A 16 16.21 3.58 -0.10
CA GLY A 16 17.42 3.92 0.66
C GLY A 16 17.17 4.70 1.95
N LEU A 17 15.99 5.33 2.11
CA LEU A 17 15.61 6.03 3.33
C LEU A 17 14.97 5.11 4.38
N LEU A 18 14.51 3.90 4.00
CA LEU A 18 13.83 2.99 4.91
C LEU A 18 14.72 2.54 6.09
N PRO A 19 16.02 2.20 5.90
CA PRO A 19 16.89 1.87 7.02
C PRO A 19 17.02 3.01 8.04
N LEU A 20 17.02 4.27 7.58
CA LEU A 20 17.11 5.44 8.45
C LEU A 20 15.84 5.58 9.31
N ALA A 21 14.66 5.34 8.71
CA ALA A 21 13.39 5.33 9.44
C ALA A 21 13.30 4.17 10.44
N ALA A 22 13.93 3.03 10.13
CA ALA A 22 13.89 1.82 10.96
C ALA A 22 14.89 1.83 12.14
N ALA A 23 16.03 2.52 12.01
CA ALA A 23 17.11 2.50 13.00
C ALA A 23 17.12 3.68 13.99
N GLY A 24 16.11 4.56 13.95
CA GLY A 24 16.04 5.73 14.84
C GLY A 24 15.60 5.36 16.27
N HIS A 25 15.86 6.24 17.25
CA HIS A 25 15.42 6.03 18.65
C HIS A 25 13.90 5.80 18.83
N ALA A 26 13.11 6.14 17.81
CA ALA A 26 11.68 5.90 17.73
C ALA A 26 11.31 4.42 17.56
N SER A 27 12.28 3.53 17.27
CA SER A 27 12.06 2.11 17.05
C SER A 27 12.28 1.23 18.29
N VAL A 28 12.42 1.83 19.48
CA VAL A 28 12.65 1.10 20.73
C VAL A 28 11.62 1.49 21.79
N GLY A 29 11.24 0.53 22.63
CA GLY A 29 10.38 0.73 23.80
C GLY A 29 8.88 0.72 23.51
N ALA A 30 8.08 1.12 24.49
CA ALA A 30 6.62 1.12 24.37
C ALA A 30 6.14 2.11 23.29
N GLY A 31 5.22 1.66 22.44
CA GLY A 31 4.65 2.41 21.33
C GLY A 31 5.54 2.53 20.10
N HIS A 32 6.69 1.83 20.06
CA HIS A 32 7.63 1.94 18.94
C HIS A 32 7.04 1.49 17.60
N ASP A 33 6.04 0.63 17.60
CA ASP A 33 5.27 0.24 16.40
C ASP A 33 4.61 1.45 15.74
N LEU A 34 3.98 2.32 16.53
CA LEU A 34 3.35 3.55 16.05
C LEU A 34 4.41 4.58 15.62
N ALA A 35 5.43 4.78 16.45
CA ALA A 35 6.47 5.77 16.15
C ALA A 35 7.29 5.39 14.90
N THR A 36 7.65 4.12 14.73
CA THR A 36 8.34 3.61 13.54
C THR A 36 7.44 3.71 12.29
N SER A 37 6.17 3.30 12.38
CA SER A 37 5.23 3.45 11.26
C SER A 37 4.97 4.91 10.89
N ALA A 38 4.98 5.84 11.85
CA ALA A 38 4.92 7.27 11.55
C ALA A 38 6.18 7.74 10.80
N MET A 39 7.37 7.23 11.14
CA MET A 39 8.61 7.58 10.46
C MET A 39 8.66 7.10 9.00
N PHE A 40 7.97 6.00 8.66
CA PHE A 40 7.82 5.57 7.27
C PHE A 40 7.07 6.57 6.38
N TRP A 41 6.24 7.44 6.96
CA TRP A 41 5.65 8.57 6.25
C TRP A 41 6.50 9.84 6.36
N HIS A 42 7.06 10.08 7.54
CA HIS A 42 7.82 11.28 7.86
C HIS A 42 9.04 11.47 6.95
N VAL A 43 9.92 10.47 6.90
CA VAL A 43 11.22 10.58 6.22
C VAL A 43 11.03 10.77 4.71
N PRO A 44 10.24 9.96 4.00
CA PRO A 44 10.01 10.17 2.57
C PRO A 44 9.34 11.52 2.26
N ALA A 45 8.40 11.98 3.11
CA ALA A 45 7.74 13.27 2.91
C ALA A 45 8.70 14.45 3.09
N ALA A 46 9.54 14.42 4.13
CA ALA A 46 10.58 15.43 4.37
C ALA A 46 11.60 15.46 3.23
N SER A 47 12.09 14.29 2.80
CA SER A 47 13.04 14.18 1.68
C SER A 47 12.44 14.65 0.36
N ALA A 48 11.18 14.30 0.07
CA ALA A 48 10.50 14.77 -1.14
C ALA A 48 10.30 16.30 -1.12
N TRP A 49 9.99 16.89 0.03
CA TRP A 49 9.86 18.33 0.18
C TRP A 49 11.20 19.03 -0.04
N LEU A 50 12.25 18.58 0.64
CA LEU A 50 13.60 19.14 0.50
C LEU A 50 14.09 19.02 -0.95
N GLY A 51 13.95 17.84 -1.56
CA GLY A 51 14.35 17.60 -2.95
C GLY A 51 13.60 18.51 -3.94
N ALA A 52 12.29 18.69 -3.77
CA ALA A 52 11.49 19.59 -4.60
C ALA A 52 11.90 21.06 -4.41
N LEU A 53 12.21 21.47 -3.19
CA LEU A 53 12.67 22.81 -2.86
C LEU A 53 14.05 23.10 -3.47
N VAL A 54 14.99 22.14 -3.39
CA VAL A 54 16.30 22.22 -4.05
C VAL A 54 16.14 22.34 -5.57
N ALA A 55 15.27 21.55 -6.18
CA ALA A 55 14.99 21.62 -7.62
C ALA A 55 14.40 22.99 -8.04
N LEU A 56 13.44 23.52 -7.26
CA LEU A 56 12.87 24.84 -7.49
C LEU A 56 13.93 25.95 -7.34
N SER A 57 14.76 25.85 -6.30
CA SER A 57 15.86 26.79 -6.03
C SER A 57 16.87 26.82 -7.18
N ALA A 58 17.26 25.66 -7.70
CA ALA A 58 18.18 25.55 -8.83
C ALA A 58 17.61 26.21 -10.10
N ARG A 59 16.31 26.02 -10.39
CA ARG A 59 15.63 26.68 -11.54
C ARG A 59 15.58 28.20 -11.39
N LEU A 60 15.24 28.68 -10.19
CA LEU A 60 15.21 30.12 -9.90
C LEU A 60 16.61 30.75 -10.00
N ARG A 61 17.65 30.07 -9.49
CA ARG A 61 19.06 30.53 -9.62
C ARG A 61 19.52 30.61 -11.07
N ARG A 62 19.11 29.66 -11.91
CA ARG A 62 19.40 29.67 -13.36
C ARG A 62 18.55 30.68 -14.15
N LYS A 63 17.74 31.51 -13.48
CA LYS A 63 16.79 32.45 -14.08
C LYS A 63 15.87 31.78 -15.11
N THR A 64 15.63 30.48 -14.96
CA THR A 64 14.78 29.71 -15.87
C THR A 64 13.32 29.98 -15.52
N ALA A 65 12.50 30.33 -16.51
CA ALA A 65 11.07 30.53 -16.29
C ALA A 65 10.44 29.29 -15.62
N VAL A 66 9.63 29.53 -14.58
CA VAL A 66 8.89 28.49 -13.86
C VAL A 66 7.43 28.62 -14.28
N PRO A 67 6.89 27.68 -15.08
CA PRO A 67 5.49 27.73 -15.48
C PRO A 67 4.56 27.69 -14.26
N ASP A 68 3.44 28.42 -14.31
CA ASP A 68 2.44 28.44 -13.23
C ASP A 68 1.96 27.05 -12.84
N LEU A 69 1.83 26.14 -13.80
CA LEU A 69 1.46 24.75 -13.53
C LEU A 69 2.48 24.04 -12.63
N VAL A 70 3.78 24.27 -12.86
CA VAL A 70 4.87 23.69 -12.05
C VAL A 70 4.80 24.25 -10.64
N LEU A 71 4.58 25.56 -10.50
CA LEU A 71 4.46 26.20 -9.19
C LEU A 71 3.23 25.70 -8.42
N ARG A 72 2.08 25.55 -9.08
CA ARG A 72 0.86 24.95 -8.48
C ARG A 72 1.08 23.51 -8.01
N ARG A 73 1.78 22.69 -8.80
CA ARG A 73 2.12 21.30 -8.43
C ARG A 73 3.09 21.28 -7.24
N TYR A 74 4.10 22.15 -7.25
CA TYR A 74 5.03 22.32 -6.15
C TYR A 74 4.34 22.73 -4.85
N HIS A 75 3.41 23.69 -4.89
CA HIS A 75 2.65 24.09 -3.71
C HIS A 75 1.81 22.95 -3.15
N ARG A 76 1.11 22.19 -4.00
CA ARG A 76 0.36 21.02 -3.55
C ARG A 76 1.27 19.97 -2.89
N LEU A 77 2.43 19.70 -3.50
CA LEU A 77 3.40 18.75 -2.95
C LEU A 77 3.92 19.23 -1.59
N SER A 78 4.48 20.43 -1.52
CA SER A 78 5.05 20.98 -0.27
C SER A 78 4.01 21.14 0.84
N SER A 79 2.76 21.54 0.53
CA SER A 79 1.68 21.55 1.53
C SER A 79 1.31 20.16 2.02
N THR A 80 1.31 19.16 1.14
CA THR A 80 1.05 17.76 1.54
C THR A 80 2.19 17.24 2.40
N CYS A 81 3.44 17.46 2.00
CA CYS A 81 4.61 17.08 2.77
C CYS A 81 4.63 17.75 4.15
N PHE A 82 4.31 19.05 4.24
CA PHE A 82 4.22 19.77 5.50
C PHE A 82 3.22 19.09 6.45
N VAL A 83 2.00 18.78 5.99
CA VAL A 83 1.00 18.10 6.82
C VAL A 83 1.49 16.73 7.26
N VAL A 84 2.05 15.93 6.34
CA VAL A 84 2.54 14.58 6.66
C VAL A 84 3.68 14.62 7.67
N VAL A 85 4.69 15.48 7.46
CA VAL A 85 5.84 15.66 8.36
C VAL A 85 5.40 16.13 9.73
N THR A 86 4.52 17.13 9.82
CA THR A 86 4.02 17.62 11.11
C THR A 86 3.21 16.56 11.85
N VAL A 87 2.24 15.90 11.20
CA VAL A 87 1.41 14.88 11.86
C VAL A 87 2.24 13.69 12.32
N SER A 88 3.10 13.15 11.45
CA SER A 88 3.96 12.01 11.79
C SER A 88 4.99 12.35 12.88
N GLY A 89 5.56 13.56 12.85
CA GLY A 89 6.50 14.03 13.88
C GLY A 89 5.82 14.18 15.23
N VAL A 90 4.62 14.74 15.27
CA VAL A 90 3.81 14.84 16.49
C VAL A 90 3.45 13.46 17.03
N VAL A 91 3.02 12.52 16.18
CA VAL A 91 2.70 11.15 16.61
C VAL A 91 3.92 10.47 17.25
N ALA A 92 5.07 10.48 16.58
CA ALA A 92 6.30 9.88 17.11
C ALA A 92 6.78 10.57 18.40
N GLY A 93 6.71 11.91 18.45
CA GLY A 93 7.05 12.68 19.64
C GLY A 93 6.12 12.39 20.81
N LEU A 94 4.81 12.25 20.59
CA LEU A 94 3.84 11.94 21.64
C LEU A 94 4.00 10.52 22.20
N VAL A 95 4.38 9.55 21.36
CA VAL A 95 4.73 8.20 21.83
C VAL A 95 5.89 8.27 22.83
N LEU A 96 6.94 9.01 22.48
CA LEU A 96 8.14 9.15 23.32
C LEU A 96 7.92 10.05 24.54
N ALA A 97 7.05 11.05 24.44
CA ALA A 97 6.69 11.94 25.54
C ALA A 97 5.78 11.25 26.57
N ARG A 98 4.85 10.38 26.10
CA ARG A 98 3.73 9.82 26.88
C ARG A 98 2.83 10.89 27.53
N PRO A 99 1.62 10.54 28.00
CA PRO A 99 0.71 11.51 28.62
C PRO A 99 1.28 12.19 29.88
N ASP A 100 2.03 11.45 30.70
CA ASP A 100 2.63 11.93 31.95
C ASP A 100 3.87 12.81 31.72
N GLY A 101 4.56 12.65 30.59
CA GLY A 101 5.75 13.43 30.24
C GLY A 101 5.49 14.68 29.41
N LEU A 102 4.24 15.07 29.16
CA LEU A 102 3.90 16.25 28.34
C LEU A 102 4.44 17.58 28.91
N LEU A 103 4.55 17.69 30.23
CA LEU A 103 5.10 18.88 30.91
C LEU A 103 6.61 18.77 31.18
N SER A 104 7.25 17.67 30.79
CA SER A 104 8.71 17.52 30.90
C SER A 104 9.44 18.44 29.92
N ARG A 105 10.76 18.58 30.05
CA ARG A 105 11.58 19.32 29.07
C ARG A 105 11.38 18.79 27.65
N TYR A 106 11.27 17.47 27.50
CA TYR A 106 11.01 16.83 26.22
C TYR A 106 9.63 17.24 25.66
N GLY A 107 8.58 17.14 26.48
CA GLY A 107 7.22 17.50 26.09
C GLY A 107 7.06 18.99 25.75
N LEU A 108 7.71 19.87 26.51
CA LEU A 108 7.71 21.31 26.24
C LEU A 108 8.45 21.65 24.94
N VAL A 109 9.61 21.05 24.66
CA VAL A 109 10.33 21.24 23.39
C VAL A 109 9.49 20.75 22.22
N LEU A 110 8.88 19.56 22.33
CA LEU A 110 7.97 19.03 21.32
C LEU A 110 6.79 19.97 21.05
N ALA A 111 6.16 20.51 22.11
CA ALA A 111 5.04 21.43 22.00
C ALA A 111 5.45 22.75 21.35
N ILE A 112 6.57 23.34 21.78
CA ILE A 112 7.11 24.59 21.23
C ILE A 112 7.48 24.42 19.76
N GLU A 113 8.23 23.38 19.41
CA GLU A 113 8.58 23.08 18.01
C GLU A 113 7.32 22.91 17.16
N THR A 114 6.35 22.11 17.62
CA THR A 114 5.09 21.88 16.90
C THR A 114 4.34 23.19 16.69
N ALA A 115 4.24 24.04 17.72
CA ALA A 115 3.57 25.33 17.62
C ALA A 115 4.29 26.28 16.65
N LEU A 116 5.62 26.34 16.71
CA LEU A 116 6.44 27.16 15.80
C LEU A 116 6.32 26.67 14.34
N LEU A 117 6.37 25.35 14.11
CA LEU A 117 6.19 24.75 12.80
C LEU A 117 4.80 25.03 12.22
N LEU A 118 3.74 24.89 13.02
CA LEU A 118 2.37 25.20 12.61
C LEU A 118 2.22 26.68 12.28
N ALA A 119 2.66 27.57 13.18
CA ALA A 119 2.56 29.02 12.97
C ALA A 119 3.30 29.47 11.71
N ALA A 120 4.55 29.04 11.55
CA ALA A 120 5.35 29.36 10.38
C ALA A 120 4.77 28.71 9.11
N GLY A 121 4.26 27.48 9.19
CA GLY A 121 3.63 26.77 8.09
C GLY A 121 2.38 27.47 7.56
N PHE A 122 1.50 27.92 8.47
CA PHE A 122 0.33 28.72 8.11
C PHE A 122 0.71 30.09 7.54
N ALA A 123 1.73 30.75 8.11
CA ALA A 123 2.26 32.00 7.58
C ALA A 123 2.78 31.83 6.14
N VAL A 124 3.56 30.78 5.88
CA VAL A 124 4.07 30.45 4.55
C VAL A 124 2.93 30.08 3.60
N ALA A 125 1.93 29.31 4.03
CA ALA A 125 0.76 28.99 3.22
C ALA A 125 -0.06 30.24 2.84
N ALA A 126 -0.22 31.20 3.77
CA ALA A 126 -0.84 32.48 3.50
C ALA A 126 0.00 33.33 2.54
N TRP A 127 1.32 33.32 2.70
CA TRP A 127 2.26 34.11 1.90
C TRP A 127 2.38 33.64 0.45
N ARG A 128 2.33 32.32 0.21
CA ARG A 128 2.32 31.71 -1.14
C ARG A 128 1.20 32.22 -2.04
N ARG A 129 0.10 32.71 -1.48
CA ARG A 129 -1.02 33.28 -2.26
C ARG A 129 -0.70 34.64 -2.89
N ARG A 130 0.34 35.33 -2.40
CA ARG A 130 0.64 36.73 -2.77
C ARG A 130 2.01 36.93 -3.41
N ARG A 131 2.93 35.96 -3.32
CA ARG A 131 4.31 36.09 -3.84
C ARG A 131 4.89 34.77 -4.35
N SER A 132 5.79 34.87 -5.34
CA SER A 132 6.61 33.79 -5.86
C SER A 132 8.10 34.20 -5.88
N GLY A 133 9.01 33.24 -6.12
CA GLY A 133 10.45 33.51 -6.27
C GLY A 133 11.31 33.21 -5.04
N PRO A 134 12.53 33.79 -4.93
CA PRO A 134 13.56 33.37 -3.98
C PRO A 134 13.16 33.58 -2.51
N LYS A 135 12.29 34.56 -2.22
CA LYS A 135 11.78 34.82 -0.87
C LYS A 135 10.95 33.65 -0.32
N LEU A 136 10.16 33.00 -1.18
CA LEU A 136 9.39 31.80 -0.82
C LEU A 136 10.33 30.63 -0.47
N VAL A 137 11.36 30.42 -1.29
CA VAL A 137 12.37 29.39 -1.04
C VAL A 137 13.03 29.59 0.31
N ALA A 138 13.42 30.83 0.63
CA ALA A 138 14.02 31.15 1.91
C ALA A 138 13.10 30.80 3.09
N ALA A 139 11.81 31.14 3.03
CA ALA A 139 10.90 30.80 4.12
C ALA A 139 10.63 29.29 4.24
N GLU A 140 10.59 28.54 3.15
CA GLU A 140 10.47 27.08 3.21
C GLU A 140 11.74 26.41 3.73
N LEU A 141 12.93 26.96 3.43
CA LEU A 141 14.19 26.51 4.03
C LEU A 141 14.21 26.79 5.54
N VAL A 142 13.71 27.95 5.97
CA VAL A 142 13.56 28.27 7.40
C VAL A 142 12.60 27.28 8.07
N LEU A 143 11.47 26.94 7.43
CA LEU A 143 10.56 25.91 7.96
C LEU A 143 11.22 24.56 8.15
N LEU A 144 11.92 24.07 7.13
CA LEU A 144 12.65 22.81 7.21
C LEU A 144 13.75 22.87 8.27
N ALA A 145 14.47 23.99 8.37
CA ALA A 145 15.50 24.19 9.39
C ALA A 145 14.92 24.22 10.81
N LEU A 146 13.76 24.84 11.02
CA LEU A 146 13.06 24.85 12.30
C LEU A 146 12.65 23.44 12.73
N GLY A 147 12.07 22.65 11.82
CA GLY A 147 11.69 21.26 12.12
C GLY A 147 12.89 20.36 12.35
N THR A 148 13.92 20.44 11.51
CA THR A 148 15.15 19.67 11.73
C THR A 148 15.84 20.07 13.04
N GLY A 149 15.85 21.36 13.36
CA GLY A 149 16.47 21.88 14.59
C GLY A 149 15.76 21.43 15.85
N GLY A 150 14.42 21.46 15.87
CA GLY A 150 13.65 20.95 17.00
C GLY A 150 13.76 19.43 17.15
N SER A 151 13.68 18.70 16.04
CA SER A 151 13.92 17.25 16.02
C SER A 151 15.31 16.90 16.56
N ALA A 152 16.35 17.63 16.15
CA ALA A 152 17.70 17.44 16.69
C ALA A 152 17.79 17.76 18.19
N ALA A 153 17.10 18.79 18.67
CA ALA A 153 17.02 19.09 20.11
C ALA A 153 16.37 17.93 20.88
N LEU A 154 15.30 17.34 20.34
CA LEU A 154 14.64 16.18 20.93
C LEU A 154 15.54 14.93 20.99
N THR A 155 16.46 14.74 20.04
CA THR A 155 17.39 13.59 20.08
C THR A 155 18.43 13.64 21.21
N VAL A 156 18.68 14.82 21.79
CA VAL A 156 19.65 15.00 22.88
C VAL A 156 18.95 14.90 24.26
N LEU A 157 17.63 14.98 24.29
CA LEU A 157 16.84 14.82 25.51
C LEU A 157 16.51 13.33 25.71
N VAL A 158 16.55 12.87 26.96
CA VAL A 158 16.07 11.53 27.32
C VAL A 158 14.53 11.54 27.26
N PRO A 159 13.90 10.73 26.39
CA PRO A 159 12.45 10.62 26.35
C PRO A 159 11.87 10.14 27.69
N PRO A 160 10.76 10.75 28.18
CA PRO A 160 10.06 10.28 29.37
C PRO A 160 9.65 8.80 29.29
N ALA A 161 9.33 8.30 28.10
CA ALA A 161 9.04 6.88 27.86
C ALA A 161 10.17 5.95 28.33
N PHE A 162 11.43 6.36 28.21
CA PHE A 162 12.58 5.53 28.63
C PHE A 162 12.96 5.74 30.09
N ALA A 163 12.77 6.95 30.61
CA ALA A 163 13.16 7.29 31.98
C ALA A 163 12.17 6.74 33.03
N ASN A 164 10.87 6.78 32.73
CA ASN A 164 9.83 6.52 33.73
C ASN A 164 9.18 5.14 33.59
N HIS A 165 9.32 4.50 32.43
CA HIS A 165 8.60 3.27 32.08
C HIS A 165 9.53 2.27 31.37
N PRO A 166 10.30 1.47 32.12
CA PRO A 166 11.07 0.39 31.54
C PRO A 166 10.14 -0.53 30.74
N ALA A 167 10.43 -0.70 29.45
CA ALA A 167 9.56 -1.48 28.57
C ALA A 167 9.55 -2.95 28.99
N THR A 168 8.36 -3.56 29.02
CA THR A 168 8.23 -5.01 29.13
C THR A 168 8.80 -5.71 27.89
N VAL A 169 8.94 -7.04 27.94
CA VAL A 169 9.39 -7.80 26.77
C VAL A 169 8.41 -7.65 25.60
N HIS A 170 7.10 -7.69 25.87
CA HIS A 170 6.07 -7.43 24.87
C HIS A 170 6.22 -6.03 24.26
N GLU A 171 6.37 -4.99 25.07
CA GLU A 171 6.51 -3.63 24.55
C GLU A 171 7.81 -3.44 23.77
N THR A 172 8.88 -4.12 24.15
CA THR A 172 10.16 -4.07 23.45
C THR A 172 10.09 -4.73 22.07
N ILE A 173 9.37 -5.85 21.95
CA ILE A 173 9.30 -6.63 20.70
C ILE A 173 8.11 -6.20 19.82
N LEU A 174 6.95 -5.93 20.41
CA LEU A 174 5.69 -5.62 19.72
C LEU A 174 5.33 -4.14 19.69
N GLY A 175 5.86 -3.35 20.64
CA GLY A 175 5.47 -1.96 20.84
C GLY A 175 4.26 -1.77 21.76
N TYR A 176 3.66 -2.85 22.26
CA TYR A 176 2.54 -2.79 23.20
C TYR A 176 2.48 -4.07 24.05
N GLY A 177 1.79 -3.99 25.19
CA GLY A 177 1.52 -5.14 26.05
C GLY A 177 0.43 -6.04 25.45
N LEU A 178 0.66 -7.36 25.49
CA LEU A 178 -0.29 -8.38 25.02
C LEU A 178 -0.57 -9.43 26.11
N GLU A 179 -0.96 -8.97 27.30
CA GLU A 179 -1.09 -9.84 28.49
C GLU A 179 -2.42 -10.62 28.54
N ALA A 180 -3.47 -10.10 27.91
CA ALA A 180 -4.78 -10.74 27.92
C ALA A 180 -4.89 -11.79 26.79
N PRO A 181 -5.56 -12.92 27.03
CA PRO A 181 -5.81 -13.91 25.99
C PRO A 181 -6.75 -13.37 24.91
N GLN A 182 -6.57 -13.90 23.70
CA GLN A 182 -7.49 -13.68 22.59
C GLN A 182 -8.91 -14.18 22.94
N THR A 183 -9.91 -13.34 22.64
CA THR A 183 -11.34 -13.70 22.69
C THR A 183 -12.02 -13.11 21.45
N LEU A 184 -13.16 -13.65 21.03
CA LEU A 184 -13.89 -13.10 19.89
C LEU A 184 -14.20 -11.60 20.07
N ALA A 185 -14.56 -11.19 21.29
CA ALA A 185 -14.79 -9.78 21.60
C ALA A 185 -13.55 -8.93 21.34
N ARG A 186 -12.37 -9.36 21.83
CA ARG A 186 -11.11 -8.64 21.61
C ARG A 186 -10.68 -8.65 20.15
N LEU A 187 -10.83 -9.77 19.45
CA LEU A 187 -10.52 -9.86 18.01
C LEU A 187 -11.33 -8.85 17.18
N VAL A 188 -12.56 -8.55 17.60
CA VAL A 188 -13.46 -7.61 16.91
C VAL A 188 -13.33 -6.17 17.42
N LEU A 189 -13.11 -5.97 18.72
CA LEU A 189 -13.21 -4.65 19.39
C LEU A 189 -11.87 -4.02 19.76
N ASP A 190 -10.80 -4.79 19.95
CA ASP A 190 -9.48 -4.25 20.33
C ASP A 190 -8.78 -3.70 19.07
N TRP A 191 -9.15 -2.48 18.67
CA TRP A 191 -8.56 -1.82 17.51
C TRP A 191 -7.34 -0.99 17.87
N ARG A 192 -6.24 -1.23 17.15
CA ARG A 192 -5.03 -0.42 17.15
C ARG A 192 -4.67 -0.07 15.70
N PRO A 193 -5.02 1.13 15.21
CA PRO A 193 -4.79 1.51 13.83
C PRO A 193 -3.33 1.36 13.40
N ASP A 194 -3.10 0.53 12.39
CA ASP A 194 -1.81 0.40 11.73
C ASP A 194 -1.49 1.68 10.97
N LEU A 195 -0.46 2.40 11.39
CA LEU A 195 -0.14 3.72 10.80
C LEU A 195 0.48 3.64 9.41
N LEU A 196 0.79 2.46 8.88
CA LEU A 196 1.19 2.30 7.49
C LEU A 196 -0.05 2.03 6.61
N PHE A 197 -0.82 0.99 6.94
CA PHE A 197 -1.93 0.53 6.12
C PHE A 197 -3.20 1.36 6.27
N ALA A 198 -3.47 1.94 7.44
CA ALA A 198 -4.69 2.74 7.63
C ALA A 198 -4.68 4.05 6.83
N PRO A 199 -3.61 4.87 6.85
CA PRO A 199 -3.50 6.02 5.94
C PRO A 199 -3.53 5.61 4.47
N ALA A 200 -2.88 4.49 4.10
CA ALA A 200 -2.92 3.98 2.73
C ALA A 200 -4.36 3.63 2.29
N ALA A 201 -5.12 2.97 3.14
CA ALA A 201 -6.53 2.65 2.90
C ALA A 201 -7.39 3.90 2.75
N LEU A 202 -7.19 4.91 3.61
CA LEU A 202 -7.90 6.18 3.52
C LEU A 202 -7.58 6.91 2.22
N ILE A 203 -6.30 7.03 1.85
CA ILE A 203 -5.87 7.69 0.60
C ILE A 203 -6.45 6.94 -0.62
N ALA A 204 -6.33 5.62 -0.63
CA ALA A 204 -6.79 4.78 -1.73
C ALA A 204 -8.32 4.75 -1.86
N GLY A 205 -9.05 4.66 -0.76
CA GLY A 205 -10.51 4.71 -0.72
C GLY A 205 -11.07 6.08 -1.12
N THR A 206 -10.55 7.16 -0.52
CA THR A 206 -10.99 8.52 -0.85
C THR A 206 -10.63 8.90 -2.28
N GLY A 207 -9.41 8.60 -2.74
CA GLY A 207 -8.98 8.83 -4.12
C GLY A 207 -9.87 8.10 -5.14
N TYR A 208 -10.23 6.85 -4.86
CA TYR A 208 -11.16 6.08 -5.70
C TYR A 208 -12.56 6.70 -5.72
N LEU A 209 -13.13 7.05 -4.56
CA LEU A 209 -14.44 7.68 -4.48
C LEU A 209 -14.49 9.04 -5.19
N LEU A 210 -13.43 9.84 -5.08
CA LEU A 210 -13.29 11.10 -5.83
C LEU A 210 -13.21 10.85 -7.33
N GLY A 211 -12.50 9.79 -7.77
CA GLY A 211 -12.46 9.35 -9.16
C GLY A 211 -13.84 8.98 -9.70
N VAL A 212 -14.59 8.17 -8.95
CA VAL A 212 -15.97 7.77 -9.28
C VAL A 212 -16.89 8.99 -9.34
N ARG A 213 -16.83 9.88 -8.33
CA ARG A 213 -17.60 11.12 -8.30
C ARG A 213 -17.31 12.00 -9.50
N ARG A 214 -16.04 12.08 -9.92
CA ARG A 214 -15.62 12.86 -11.08
C ARG A 214 -16.16 12.28 -12.40
N LEU A 215 -16.18 10.95 -12.55
CA LEU A 215 -16.79 10.30 -13.71
C LEU A 215 -18.31 10.52 -13.75
N ARG A 216 -19.01 10.28 -12.63
CA ARG A 216 -20.46 10.48 -12.56
C ARG A 216 -20.87 11.91 -12.86
N ARG A 217 -20.12 12.90 -12.38
CA ARG A 217 -20.35 14.33 -12.71
C ARG A 217 -20.18 14.67 -14.18
N ARG A 218 -19.45 13.86 -14.95
CA ARG A 218 -19.29 14.00 -16.41
C ARG A 218 -20.36 13.25 -17.20
N GLY A 219 -21.27 12.53 -16.54
CA GLY A 219 -22.26 11.66 -17.17
C GLY A 219 -21.76 10.25 -17.47
N ASP A 220 -20.52 9.90 -17.08
CA ASP A 220 -19.96 8.57 -17.31
C ASP A 220 -20.51 7.54 -16.32
N HIS A 221 -20.90 6.37 -16.83
CA HIS A 221 -21.26 5.22 -16.00
C HIS A 221 -20.02 4.53 -15.41
N TRP A 222 -20.09 4.21 -14.11
CA TRP A 222 -19.13 3.37 -13.39
C TRP A 222 -19.86 2.27 -12.60
N PRO A 223 -19.55 0.97 -12.82
CA PRO A 223 -20.26 -0.12 -12.17
C PRO A 223 -20.11 -0.09 -10.64
N PRO A 224 -21.22 -0.11 -9.85
CA PRO A 224 -21.15 0.00 -8.40
C PRO A 224 -20.42 -1.18 -7.75
N GLY A 225 -20.51 -2.39 -8.34
CA GLY A 225 -19.78 -3.57 -7.86
C GLY A 225 -18.26 -3.39 -7.83
N ARG A 226 -17.69 -2.56 -8.72
CA ARG A 226 -16.25 -2.24 -8.70
C ARG A 226 -15.89 -1.37 -7.49
N THR A 227 -16.73 -0.38 -7.19
CA THR A 227 -16.56 0.45 -6.00
C THR A 227 -16.70 -0.39 -4.72
N ALA A 228 -17.70 -1.27 -4.66
CA ALA A 228 -17.90 -2.16 -3.52
C ALA A 228 -16.68 -3.08 -3.32
N ALA A 229 -16.18 -3.73 -4.37
CA ALA A 229 -14.99 -4.58 -4.30
C ALA A 229 -13.74 -3.81 -3.84
N TRP A 230 -13.49 -2.61 -4.38
CA TRP A 230 -12.36 -1.78 -3.96
C TRP A 230 -12.41 -1.42 -2.48
N LEU A 231 -13.56 -0.93 -2.00
CA LEU A 231 -13.73 -0.55 -0.60
C LEU A 231 -13.69 -1.76 0.33
N ALA A 232 -14.28 -2.88 -0.08
CA ALA A 232 -14.21 -4.13 0.68
C ALA A 232 -12.78 -4.66 0.79
N GLY A 233 -11.98 -4.59 -0.29
CA GLY A 233 -10.58 -4.98 -0.26
C GLY A 233 -9.77 -4.17 0.76
N TRP A 234 -9.94 -2.83 0.79
CA TRP A 234 -9.30 -1.99 1.81
C TRP A 234 -9.87 -2.19 3.21
N ALA A 235 -11.16 -2.52 3.35
CA ALA A 235 -11.73 -2.89 4.64
C ALA A 235 -11.11 -4.19 5.17
N VAL A 236 -10.85 -5.18 4.31
CA VAL A 236 -10.13 -6.40 4.68
C VAL A 236 -8.71 -6.08 5.14
N VAL A 237 -7.98 -5.21 4.42
CA VAL A 237 -6.65 -4.75 4.86
C VAL A 237 -6.72 -4.10 6.23
N LEU A 238 -7.64 -3.16 6.45
CA LEU A 238 -7.81 -2.47 7.74
C LEU A 238 -8.15 -3.44 8.88
N VAL A 239 -9.08 -4.36 8.67
CA VAL A 239 -9.45 -5.35 9.67
C VAL A 239 -8.26 -6.25 9.98
N ALA A 240 -7.58 -6.78 8.97
CA ALA A 240 -6.44 -7.67 9.16
C ALA A 240 -5.26 -7.01 9.88
N THR A 241 -4.98 -5.72 9.63
CA THR A 241 -3.82 -5.04 10.21
C THR A 241 -4.12 -4.28 11.50
N SER A 242 -5.36 -3.81 11.69
CA SER A 242 -5.69 -2.84 12.74
C SER A 242 -6.71 -3.31 13.77
N SER A 243 -7.48 -4.36 13.48
CA SER A 243 -8.39 -4.95 14.48
C SER A 243 -7.63 -5.84 15.46
N GLY A 244 -8.33 -6.52 16.36
CA GLY A 244 -7.70 -7.49 17.24
C GLY A 244 -7.02 -8.63 16.48
N LEU A 245 -7.39 -8.91 15.22
CA LEU A 245 -6.59 -9.80 14.36
C LEU A 245 -5.15 -9.29 14.21
N GLY A 246 -4.97 -8.01 13.89
CA GLY A 246 -3.65 -7.40 13.74
C GLY A 246 -2.89 -7.29 15.06
N VAL A 247 -3.59 -6.97 16.15
CA VAL A 247 -3.02 -6.86 17.51
C VAL A 247 -2.49 -8.21 18.01
N TYR A 248 -3.17 -9.32 17.71
CA TYR A 248 -2.75 -10.64 18.19
C TYR A 248 -1.93 -11.42 17.14
N SER A 249 -1.90 -10.95 15.88
CA SER A 249 -1.13 -11.52 14.77
C SER A 249 0.35 -11.80 15.12
N PRO A 250 1.12 -10.86 15.70
CA PRO A 250 2.52 -11.15 16.02
C PRO A 250 2.67 -12.10 17.22
N GLY A 251 1.66 -12.20 18.09
CA GLY A 251 1.72 -13.04 19.30
C GLY A 251 1.45 -14.53 19.07
N THR A 252 0.77 -14.89 17.97
CA THR A 252 0.42 -16.29 17.64
C THR A 252 0.57 -16.56 16.15
N PHE A 253 1.12 -17.71 15.80
CA PHE A 253 1.31 -18.12 14.41
C PHE A 253 -0.04 -18.36 13.69
N SER A 254 -1.06 -18.85 14.40
CA SER A 254 -2.38 -19.05 13.80
C SER A 254 -3.02 -17.74 13.31
N LEU A 255 -3.03 -16.69 14.14
CA LEU A 255 -3.54 -15.38 13.74
C LEU A 255 -2.62 -14.67 12.76
N HIS A 256 -1.30 -14.87 12.88
CA HIS A 256 -0.36 -14.48 11.83
C HIS A 256 -0.79 -15.00 10.46
N MET A 257 -1.14 -16.30 10.38
CA MET A 257 -1.63 -16.89 9.14
C MET A 257 -2.99 -16.33 8.70
N VAL A 258 -3.91 -15.99 9.61
CA VAL A 258 -5.16 -15.30 9.25
C VAL A 258 -4.87 -13.96 8.58
N THR A 259 -4.03 -13.14 9.20
CA THR A 259 -3.65 -11.81 8.70
C THR A 259 -2.96 -11.93 7.34
N HIS A 260 -2.00 -12.84 7.20
CA HIS A 260 -1.26 -13.03 5.96
C HIS A 260 -2.12 -13.64 4.84
N MET A 261 -3.06 -14.53 5.12
CA MET A 261 -4.02 -15.03 4.13
C MET A 261 -4.98 -13.93 3.66
N ALA A 262 -5.47 -13.11 4.59
CA ALA A 262 -6.31 -11.96 4.26
C ALA A 262 -5.56 -10.95 3.37
N LEU A 263 -4.30 -10.65 3.67
CA LEU A 263 -3.48 -9.72 2.88
C LEU A 263 -2.97 -10.31 1.56
N ASN A 264 -2.65 -11.61 1.50
CA ASN A 264 -2.11 -12.24 0.29
C ASN A 264 -3.19 -12.63 -0.74
N MET A 265 -4.41 -12.96 -0.29
CA MET A 265 -5.45 -13.47 -1.20
C MET A 265 -6.76 -12.69 -1.06
N GLY A 266 -7.27 -12.55 0.17
CA GLY A 266 -8.59 -11.95 0.42
C GLY A 266 -8.70 -10.51 -0.12
N ALA A 267 -7.87 -9.60 0.38
CA ALA A 267 -7.83 -8.21 -0.06
C ALA A 267 -7.45 -8.08 -1.55
N PRO A 268 -6.35 -8.68 -2.05
CA PRO A 268 -5.96 -8.63 -3.46
C PRO A 268 -7.05 -8.95 -4.48
N VAL A 269 -7.80 -10.03 -4.27
CA VAL A 269 -8.89 -10.44 -5.16
C VAL A 269 -9.96 -9.37 -5.25
N LEU A 270 -10.31 -8.74 -4.12
CA LEU A 270 -11.29 -7.66 -4.09
C LEU A 270 -10.74 -6.36 -4.70
N LEU A 271 -9.50 -6.00 -4.36
CA LEU A 271 -8.84 -4.79 -4.83
C LEU A 271 -8.71 -4.77 -6.36
N VAL A 272 -8.33 -5.88 -6.97
CA VAL A 272 -8.10 -5.95 -8.43
C VAL A 272 -9.41 -5.90 -9.24
N LEU A 273 -10.50 -6.43 -8.67
CA LEU A 273 -11.84 -6.32 -9.27
C LEU A 273 -12.37 -4.88 -9.27
N GLY A 274 -11.81 -4.02 -8.40
CA GLY A 274 -12.10 -2.59 -8.38
C GLY A 274 -11.63 -1.83 -9.62
N GLY A 275 -10.66 -2.34 -10.38
CA GLY A 275 -10.13 -1.68 -11.57
C GLY A 275 -9.57 -0.26 -11.32
N PRO A 276 -8.72 -0.06 -10.29
CA PRO A 276 -8.23 1.26 -9.90
C PRO A 276 -7.44 1.96 -11.01
N VAL A 277 -6.68 1.23 -11.83
CA VAL A 277 -5.90 1.84 -12.93
C VAL A 277 -6.83 2.34 -14.03
N THR A 278 -7.86 1.56 -14.37
CA THR A 278 -8.90 1.97 -15.34
C THR A 278 -9.63 3.20 -14.84
N LEU A 279 -10.00 3.24 -13.55
CA LEU A 279 -10.64 4.40 -12.96
C LEU A 279 -9.73 5.63 -13.05
N ALA A 280 -8.45 5.49 -12.66
CA ALA A 280 -7.48 6.58 -12.71
C ALA A 280 -7.34 7.14 -14.13
N LEU A 281 -7.17 6.28 -15.14
CA LEU A 281 -7.02 6.70 -16.53
C LEU A 281 -8.26 7.36 -17.11
N ARG A 282 -9.48 6.99 -16.66
CA ARG A 282 -10.73 7.62 -17.09
C ARG A 282 -11.02 8.93 -16.35
N ALA A 283 -10.76 8.99 -15.05
CA ALA A 283 -11.11 10.12 -14.20
C ALA A 283 -10.09 11.28 -14.30
N LEU A 284 -8.80 10.96 -14.43
CA LEU A 284 -7.74 11.96 -14.44
C LEU A 284 -7.76 12.75 -15.76
N PRO A 285 -7.61 14.09 -15.71
CA PRO A 285 -7.52 14.90 -16.92
C PRO A 285 -6.21 14.62 -17.66
N ALA A 286 -6.30 14.58 -19.00
CA ALA A 286 -5.11 14.61 -19.84
C ALA A 286 -4.49 16.02 -19.78
N HIS A 287 -3.18 16.10 -19.62
CA HIS A 287 -2.44 17.37 -19.70
C HIS A 287 -1.56 17.30 -20.95
N GLY A 288 -1.55 18.36 -21.76
CA GLY A 288 -0.81 18.45 -23.04
C GLY A 288 0.71 18.33 -22.87
N ASP A 289 1.45 19.43 -23.08
CA ASP A 289 2.93 19.36 -23.17
C ASP A 289 3.64 18.98 -21.87
N ILE A 290 3.00 19.17 -20.70
CA ILE A 290 3.55 18.82 -19.39
C ILE A 290 2.81 17.59 -18.85
N PRO A 291 3.44 16.39 -18.84
CA PRO A 291 2.81 15.15 -18.39
C PRO A 291 2.18 15.31 -17.00
N GLY A 292 0.92 14.91 -16.86
CA GLY A 292 0.17 14.91 -15.61
C GLY A 292 0.03 13.51 -15.02
N ALA A 293 -0.78 13.41 -13.97
CA ALA A 293 -0.98 12.15 -13.24
C ALA A 293 -1.51 11.02 -14.15
N ARG A 294 -2.34 11.34 -15.15
CA ARG A 294 -2.84 10.35 -16.11
C ARG A 294 -1.71 9.76 -16.94
N GLU A 295 -0.87 10.62 -17.50
CA GLU A 295 0.27 10.23 -18.33
C GLU A 295 1.31 9.46 -17.52
N TRP A 296 1.49 9.83 -16.25
CA TRP A 296 2.36 9.10 -15.32
C TRP A 296 1.86 7.68 -15.07
N VAL A 297 0.58 7.52 -14.73
CA VAL A 297 -0.03 6.18 -14.53
C VAL A 297 0.08 5.35 -15.81
N ALA A 298 -0.29 5.92 -16.95
CA ALA A 298 -0.19 5.22 -18.24
C ALA A 298 1.26 4.78 -18.55
N SER A 299 2.23 5.65 -18.28
CA SER A 299 3.66 5.35 -18.49
C SER A 299 4.16 4.24 -17.57
N MET A 300 3.73 4.23 -16.30
CA MET A 300 4.14 3.23 -15.30
C MET A 300 3.55 1.86 -15.60
N VAL A 301 2.26 1.78 -15.97
CA VAL A 301 1.63 0.50 -16.34
C VAL A 301 2.36 -0.19 -17.49
N GLN A 302 2.95 0.59 -18.39
CA GLN A 302 3.71 0.10 -19.55
C GLN A 302 5.23 0.04 -19.30
N ALA A 303 5.70 0.24 -18.06
CA ALA A 303 7.12 0.24 -17.75
C ALA A 303 7.72 -1.18 -17.83
N PRO A 304 9.02 -1.33 -18.18
CA PRO A 304 9.68 -2.64 -18.21
C PRO A 304 9.60 -3.41 -16.89
N VAL A 305 9.71 -2.70 -15.77
CA VAL A 305 9.58 -3.26 -14.42
C VAL A 305 8.19 -3.85 -14.20
N THR A 306 7.13 -3.11 -14.53
CA THR A 306 5.76 -3.62 -14.46
C THR A 306 5.53 -4.80 -15.41
N ARG A 307 6.12 -4.79 -16.61
CA ARG A 307 6.07 -5.92 -17.55
C ARG A 307 6.76 -7.17 -17.01
N PHE A 308 7.87 -7.02 -16.27
CA PHE A 308 8.58 -8.11 -15.63
C PHE A 308 7.73 -8.72 -14.51
N PHE A 309 7.24 -7.90 -13.58
CA PHE A 309 6.43 -8.38 -12.46
C PHE A 309 5.05 -8.89 -12.86
N ALA A 310 4.45 -8.33 -13.92
CA ALA A 310 3.20 -8.83 -14.49
C ALA A 310 3.41 -10.02 -15.45
N HIS A 311 4.65 -10.54 -15.58
CA HIS A 311 4.87 -11.78 -16.31
C HIS A 311 4.24 -12.94 -15.53
N PRO A 312 3.43 -13.81 -16.16
CA PRO A 312 2.68 -14.86 -15.46
C PRO A 312 3.53 -15.76 -14.57
N ALA A 313 4.67 -16.24 -15.09
CA ALA A 313 5.61 -17.05 -14.31
C ALA A 313 6.21 -16.26 -13.13
N VAL A 314 6.57 -14.99 -13.32
CA VAL A 314 7.15 -14.16 -12.25
C VAL A 314 6.09 -13.88 -11.18
N ALA A 315 4.86 -13.55 -11.56
CA ALA A 315 3.76 -13.35 -10.63
C ALA A 315 3.43 -14.63 -9.85
N ALA A 316 3.39 -15.80 -10.51
CA ALA A 316 3.17 -17.09 -9.86
C ALA A 316 4.30 -17.44 -8.88
N VAL A 317 5.56 -17.28 -9.27
CA VAL A 317 6.73 -17.55 -8.43
C VAL A 317 6.79 -16.58 -7.25
N LEU A 318 6.54 -15.28 -7.46
CA LEU A 318 6.50 -14.31 -6.37
C LEU A 318 5.34 -14.59 -5.41
N PHE A 319 4.20 -15.04 -5.91
CA PHE A 319 3.05 -15.35 -5.06
C PHE A 319 3.27 -16.62 -4.24
N ALA A 320 3.58 -17.75 -4.88
CA ALA A 320 3.75 -19.04 -4.19
C ALA A 320 5.14 -19.19 -3.54
N GLY A 321 6.20 -18.87 -4.28
CA GLY A 321 7.58 -19.05 -3.84
C GLY A 321 7.97 -18.18 -2.64
N SER A 322 7.33 -17.03 -2.45
CA SER A 322 7.58 -16.18 -1.27
C SER A 322 7.21 -16.86 0.05
N PHE A 323 6.19 -17.71 0.08
CA PHE A 323 5.87 -18.49 1.28
C PHE A 323 7.01 -19.43 1.64
N TYR A 324 7.46 -20.22 0.67
CA TYR A 324 8.54 -21.17 0.89
C TYR A 324 9.84 -20.46 1.27
N ALA A 325 10.18 -19.38 0.57
CA ALA A 325 11.36 -18.59 0.85
C ALA A 325 11.32 -17.98 2.25
N LEU A 326 10.18 -17.46 2.70
CA LEU A 326 10.07 -16.81 4.01
C LEU A 326 10.10 -17.83 5.16
N TYR A 327 9.22 -18.83 5.12
CA TYR A 327 8.98 -19.70 6.26
C TYR A 327 10.01 -20.83 6.38
N PHE A 328 10.69 -21.23 5.30
CA PHE A 328 11.66 -22.34 5.31
C PHE A 328 13.13 -21.92 5.22
N SER A 329 13.44 -20.61 5.15
CA SER A 329 14.82 -20.11 5.16
C SER A 329 15.30 -19.58 6.52
N GLY A 330 14.42 -19.53 7.51
CA GLY A 330 14.66 -18.84 8.79
C GLY A 330 14.33 -17.34 8.76
N LEU A 331 14.12 -16.75 7.58
CA LEU A 331 13.81 -15.32 7.41
C LEU A 331 12.58 -14.89 8.22
N PHE A 332 11.57 -15.75 8.35
CA PHE A 332 10.40 -15.47 9.18
C PHE A 332 10.77 -15.08 10.62
N GLY A 333 11.62 -15.87 11.29
CA GLY A 333 12.01 -15.59 12.67
C GLY A 333 12.76 -14.27 12.82
N GLU A 334 13.63 -13.95 11.87
CA GLU A 334 14.38 -12.68 11.84
C GLU A 334 13.46 -11.48 11.61
N MET A 335 12.54 -11.58 10.64
CA MET A 335 11.62 -10.49 10.32
C MET A 335 10.63 -10.20 11.46
N MET A 336 10.28 -11.21 12.26
CA MET A 336 9.39 -11.03 13.42
C MET A 336 10.02 -10.22 14.55
N LEU A 337 11.36 -10.19 14.67
CA LEU A 337 12.05 -9.41 15.69
C LEU A 337 11.96 -7.89 15.47
N TYR A 338 11.67 -7.46 14.25
CA TYR A 338 11.65 -6.05 13.90
C TYR A 338 10.31 -5.65 13.29
N HIS A 339 9.62 -4.71 13.94
CA HIS A 339 8.34 -4.17 13.46
C HIS A 339 8.39 -3.75 11.99
N TRP A 340 9.42 -3.02 11.59
CA TRP A 340 9.62 -2.55 10.21
C TRP A 340 9.68 -3.70 9.20
N ALA A 341 10.26 -4.83 9.58
CA ALA A 341 10.40 -6.00 8.72
C ALA A 341 9.05 -6.74 8.64
N HIS A 342 8.32 -6.86 9.74
CA HIS A 342 6.95 -7.39 9.72
C HIS A 342 6.02 -6.53 8.83
N GLU A 343 6.12 -5.20 8.88
CA GLU A 343 5.40 -4.31 7.96
C GLU A 343 5.75 -4.57 6.49
N LEU A 344 7.05 -4.74 6.19
CA LEU A 344 7.52 -5.09 4.85
C LEU A 344 6.98 -6.46 4.40
N MET A 345 6.91 -7.43 5.31
CA MET A 345 6.32 -8.75 5.05
C MET A 345 4.84 -8.62 4.66
N LYS A 346 4.04 -7.89 5.46
CA LYS A 346 2.62 -7.61 5.16
C LYS A 346 2.47 -6.93 3.79
N ALA A 347 3.29 -5.91 3.52
CA ALA A 347 3.25 -5.16 2.26
C ALA A 347 3.64 -6.05 1.05
N HIS A 348 4.66 -6.88 1.21
CA HIS A 348 5.11 -7.82 0.18
C HIS A 348 4.00 -8.80 -0.21
N PHE A 349 3.34 -9.43 0.76
CA PHE A 349 2.25 -10.36 0.47
C PHE A 349 1.01 -9.67 -0.12
N LEU A 350 0.68 -8.46 0.32
CA LEU A 350 -0.37 -7.67 -0.30
C LEU A 350 -0.07 -7.35 -1.77
N VAL A 351 1.17 -6.96 -2.06
CA VAL A 351 1.61 -6.62 -3.43
C VAL A 351 1.72 -7.85 -4.31
N SER A 352 2.33 -8.94 -3.84
CA SER A 352 2.49 -10.18 -4.61
C SER A 352 1.13 -10.82 -4.91
N GLY A 353 0.23 -10.85 -3.91
CA GLY A 353 -1.16 -11.24 -4.06
C GLY A 353 -1.89 -10.38 -5.09
N TYR A 354 -1.76 -9.06 -4.99
CA TYR A 354 -2.38 -8.14 -5.96
C TYR A 354 -1.86 -8.37 -7.38
N LEU A 355 -0.54 -8.56 -7.55
CA LEU A 355 0.07 -8.83 -8.86
C LEU A 355 -0.45 -10.14 -9.46
N PHE A 356 -0.50 -11.22 -8.68
CA PHE A 356 -1.04 -12.50 -9.13
C PHE A 356 -2.52 -12.37 -9.51
N ALA A 357 -3.35 -11.81 -8.63
CA ALA A 357 -4.77 -11.59 -8.90
C ALA A 357 -4.98 -10.67 -10.12
N TRP A 358 -4.12 -9.68 -10.32
CA TRP A 358 -4.11 -8.81 -11.49
C TRP A 358 -3.85 -9.54 -12.80
N VAL A 359 -2.87 -10.45 -12.83
CA VAL A 359 -2.58 -11.25 -14.02
C VAL A 359 -3.74 -12.20 -14.36
N VAL A 360 -4.40 -12.77 -13.36
CA VAL A 360 -5.44 -13.79 -13.53
C VAL A 360 -6.83 -13.19 -13.80
N ILE A 361 -7.36 -12.39 -12.87
CA ILE A 361 -8.76 -11.90 -12.91
C ILE A 361 -8.87 -10.37 -13.04
N GLY A 362 -7.74 -9.67 -13.14
CA GLY A 362 -7.72 -8.22 -13.13
C GLY A 362 -8.53 -7.57 -14.25
N THR A 363 -9.34 -6.58 -13.87
CA THR A 363 -10.13 -5.79 -14.83
C THR A 363 -9.29 -4.73 -15.55
N ASP A 364 -8.17 -4.34 -14.94
CA ASP A 364 -7.20 -3.42 -15.50
C ASP A 364 -6.34 -4.11 -16.56
N ARG A 365 -6.02 -3.38 -17.63
CA ARG A 365 -5.23 -3.93 -18.75
C ARG A 365 -3.83 -4.33 -18.28
N THR A 366 -3.54 -5.63 -18.37
CA THR A 366 -2.19 -6.15 -18.16
C THR A 366 -1.31 -5.92 -19.39
N PRO A 367 0.03 -5.80 -19.22
CA PRO A 367 0.94 -5.67 -20.36
C PRO A 367 0.99 -6.90 -21.27
N ARG A 368 0.73 -8.10 -20.71
CA ARG A 368 0.57 -9.34 -21.46
C ARG A 368 -0.83 -9.90 -21.21
N ARG A 369 -1.60 -10.08 -22.28
CA ARG A 369 -2.94 -10.68 -22.20
C ARG A 369 -2.81 -12.19 -22.35
N LEU A 370 -3.25 -12.90 -21.33
CA LEU A 370 -3.37 -14.36 -21.37
C LEU A 370 -4.79 -14.74 -21.84
N PRO A 371 -4.92 -15.79 -22.67
CA PRO A 371 -6.20 -16.45 -22.89
C PRO A 371 -6.82 -16.94 -21.57
N HIS A 372 -8.15 -17.01 -21.51
CA HIS A 372 -8.87 -17.47 -20.31
C HIS A 372 -8.41 -18.85 -19.84
N LEU A 373 -8.16 -19.78 -20.76
CA LEU A 373 -7.65 -21.11 -20.43
C LEU A 373 -6.25 -21.07 -19.79
N ALA A 374 -5.36 -20.19 -20.24
CA ALA A 374 -4.03 -20.05 -19.65
C ALA A 374 -4.08 -19.45 -18.23
N ARG A 375 -5.03 -18.52 -17.98
CA ARG A 375 -5.29 -17.98 -16.64
C ARG A 375 -5.84 -19.04 -15.70
N LEU A 376 -6.75 -19.88 -16.20
CA LEU A 376 -7.31 -21.01 -15.46
C LEU A 376 -6.21 -22.04 -15.13
N GLY A 377 -5.39 -22.39 -16.12
CA GLY A 377 -4.24 -23.27 -15.92
C GLY A 377 -3.24 -22.71 -14.90
N MET A 378 -3.00 -21.39 -14.89
CA MET A 378 -2.15 -20.72 -13.90
C MET A 378 -2.73 -20.82 -12.47
N LEU A 379 -4.04 -20.69 -12.29
CA LEU A 379 -4.69 -20.90 -10.99
C LEU A 379 -4.49 -22.33 -10.50
N PHE A 380 -4.77 -23.32 -11.35
CA PHE A 380 -4.59 -24.72 -11.02
C PHE A 380 -3.13 -25.11 -10.79
N ALA A 381 -2.18 -24.49 -11.50
CA ALA A 381 -0.76 -24.73 -11.30
C ALA A 381 -0.26 -24.24 -9.93
N VAL A 382 -0.80 -23.12 -9.42
CA VAL A 382 -0.40 -22.53 -8.15
C VAL A 382 -1.10 -23.18 -6.93
N MET A 383 -2.31 -23.69 -7.13
CA MET A 383 -3.14 -24.27 -6.06
C MET A 383 -2.41 -25.38 -5.25
N PRO A 384 -1.74 -26.37 -5.88
CA PRO A 384 -0.99 -27.38 -5.12
C PRO A 384 0.07 -26.78 -4.22
N PHE A 385 0.79 -25.74 -4.65
CA PHE A 385 1.83 -25.11 -3.83
C PHE A 385 1.25 -24.46 -2.57
N HIS A 386 0.05 -23.87 -2.65
CA HIS A 386 -0.61 -23.34 -1.46
C HIS A 386 -1.08 -24.46 -0.52
N ALA A 387 -1.69 -25.51 -1.07
CA ALA A 387 -2.15 -26.64 -0.26
C ALA A 387 -0.98 -27.37 0.42
N PHE A 388 0.09 -27.67 -0.31
CA PHE A 388 1.28 -28.30 0.23
C PHE A 388 1.98 -27.43 1.27
N PHE A 389 2.02 -26.11 1.09
CA PHE A 389 2.56 -25.21 2.11
C PHE A 389 1.86 -25.41 3.47
N GLY A 390 0.52 -25.41 3.49
CA GLY A 390 -0.25 -25.66 4.72
C GLY A 390 -0.01 -27.06 5.29
N VAL A 391 0.01 -28.09 4.45
CA VAL A 391 0.31 -29.48 4.86
C VAL A 391 1.70 -29.60 5.48
N ILE A 392 2.71 -28.94 4.90
CA ILE A 392 4.08 -28.94 5.46
C ILE A 392 4.06 -28.32 6.86
N LEU A 393 3.38 -27.19 7.05
CA LEU A 393 3.27 -26.55 8.38
C LEU A 393 2.59 -27.44 9.41
N ILE A 394 1.52 -28.15 9.03
CA ILE A 394 0.81 -29.09 9.90
C ILE A 394 1.72 -30.26 10.31
N ASN A 395 2.54 -30.77 9.38
CA ASN A 395 3.39 -31.93 9.63
C ASN A 395 4.76 -31.58 10.21
N ASN A 396 5.17 -30.31 10.16
CA ASN A 396 6.43 -29.87 10.72
C ASN A 396 6.43 -30.07 12.25
N GLN A 397 7.52 -30.65 12.77
CA GLN A 397 7.69 -30.92 14.20
C GLN A 397 8.52 -29.84 14.91
N THR A 398 9.07 -28.89 14.14
CA THR A 398 9.78 -27.74 14.69
C THR A 398 8.88 -26.51 14.69
N VAL A 399 8.93 -25.75 15.78
CA VAL A 399 8.22 -24.46 15.89
C VAL A 399 9.00 -23.43 15.09
N LEU A 400 8.37 -22.91 14.02
CA LEU A 400 8.88 -21.79 13.25
C LEU A 400 8.97 -20.56 14.13
N ALA A 401 10.11 -19.86 14.06
CA ALA A 401 10.41 -18.73 14.93
C ALA A 401 10.25 -19.05 16.43
N GLY A 402 10.54 -20.29 16.85
CA GLY A 402 10.39 -20.72 18.25
C GLY A 402 11.06 -19.77 19.25
N THR A 403 12.30 -19.34 18.97
CA THR A 403 13.01 -18.36 19.80
C THR A 403 12.22 -17.06 19.99
N TYR A 404 11.62 -16.52 18.92
CA TYR A 404 10.80 -15.31 18.98
C TYR A 404 9.56 -15.51 19.86
N TYR A 405 8.80 -16.58 19.64
CA TYR A 405 7.59 -16.85 20.43
C TYR A 405 7.91 -17.15 21.90
N HIS A 406 9.04 -17.81 22.19
CA HIS A 406 9.51 -18.02 23.55
C HIS A 406 9.96 -16.71 24.23
N TYR A 407 10.60 -15.79 23.50
CA TYR A 407 10.94 -14.48 24.06
C TYR A 407 9.71 -13.68 24.45
N LEU A 408 8.63 -13.74 23.67
CA LEU A 408 7.39 -13.06 24.04
C LEU A 408 6.87 -13.53 25.40
N ALA A 409 7.06 -14.79 25.79
CA ALA A 409 6.66 -15.31 27.11
C ALA A 409 5.18 -15.04 27.46
N LEU A 410 4.30 -15.08 26.46
CA LEU A 410 2.87 -14.82 26.62
C LEU A 410 2.25 -15.88 27.56
N PRO A 411 1.66 -15.49 28.70
CA PRO A 411 1.22 -16.44 29.73
C PRO A 411 0.02 -17.29 29.30
N TRP A 412 -0.70 -16.83 28.28
CA TRP A 412 -1.86 -17.50 27.70
C TRP A 412 -1.54 -18.21 26.39
N ALA A 413 -0.34 -18.04 25.83
CA ALA A 413 0.07 -18.80 24.66
C ALA A 413 0.29 -20.24 25.11
N GLY A 414 -0.56 -21.14 24.59
CA GLY A 414 -0.50 -22.56 24.89
C GLY A 414 0.64 -23.27 24.16
N ASP A 415 0.35 -24.45 23.62
CA ASP A 415 1.30 -25.21 22.81
C ASP A 415 1.58 -24.51 21.46
N LEU A 416 2.80 -24.01 21.30
CA LEU A 416 3.26 -23.32 20.08
C LEU A 416 3.22 -24.23 18.84
N LEU A 417 3.46 -25.53 19.01
CA LEU A 417 3.40 -26.47 17.89
C LEU A 417 1.94 -26.73 17.49
N ALA A 418 1.03 -26.81 18.45
CA ALA A 418 -0.40 -26.87 18.18
C ALA A 418 -0.91 -25.60 17.47
N ASP A 419 -0.45 -24.42 17.90
CA ASP A 419 -0.78 -23.14 17.26
C ASP A 419 -0.23 -23.07 15.82
N GLN A 420 1.00 -23.57 15.58
CA GLN A 420 1.55 -23.69 14.23
C GLN A 420 0.72 -24.62 13.35
N ARG A 421 0.30 -25.78 13.87
CA ARG A 421 -0.57 -26.72 13.14
C ARG A 421 -1.89 -26.08 12.76
N LEU A 422 -2.51 -25.33 13.68
CA LEU A 422 -3.70 -24.54 13.39
C LEU A 422 -3.43 -23.51 12.29
N GLY A 423 -2.31 -22.78 12.37
CA GLY A 423 -1.88 -21.86 11.32
C GLY A 423 -1.66 -22.53 9.96
N GLY A 424 -1.11 -23.73 9.93
CA GLY A 424 -1.00 -24.54 8.71
C GLY A 424 -2.36 -24.94 8.13
N GLY A 425 -3.32 -25.30 8.99
CA GLY A 425 -4.71 -25.54 8.61
C GLY A 425 -5.40 -24.30 8.04
N ILE A 426 -5.16 -23.12 8.65
CA ILE A 426 -5.64 -21.83 8.16
C ILE A 426 -5.01 -21.48 6.82
N ALA A 427 -3.71 -21.73 6.63
CA ALA A 427 -3.01 -21.52 5.38
C ALA A 427 -3.62 -22.36 4.24
N TRP A 428 -3.96 -23.62 4.56
CA TRP A 428 -4.58 -24.54 3.62
C TRP A 428 -6.01 -24.13 3.28
N ALA A 429 -6.88 -23.99 4.28
CA ALA A 429 -8.30 -23.71 4.07
C ALA A 429 -8.58 -22.27 3.63
N GLY A 430 -7.79 -21.30 4.11
CA GLY A 430 -7.97 -19.87 3.85
C GLY A 430 -7.78 -19.49 2.39
N GLY A 431 -7.01 -20.28 1.63
CA GLY A 431 -6.81 -20.07 0.19
C GLY A 431 -7.99 -20.46 -0.69
N GLU A 432 -8.86 -21.36 -0.22
CA GLU A 432 -9.93 -21.95 -1.04
C GLU A 432 -11.02 -20.95 -1.43
N ILE A 433 -11.47 -20.12 -0.47
CA ILE A 433 -12.54 -19.14 -0.72
C ILE A 433 -12.10 -18.10 -1.78
N PRO A 434 -10.94 -17.41 -1.64
CA PRO A 434 -10.47 -16.51 -2.69
C PRO A 434 -10.26 -17.21 -4.04
N MET A 435 -9.77 -18.46 -4.04
CA MET A 435 -9.57 -19.22 -5.28
C MET A 435 -10.90 -19.50 -6.00
N ILE A 436 -11.94 -19.91 -5.29
CA ILE A 436 -13.28 -20.09 -5.85
C ILE A 436 -13.80 -18.77 -6.43
N VAL A 437 -13.63 -17.65 -5.71
CA VAL A 437 -14.02 -16.32 -6.21
C VAL A 437 -13.26 -15.98 -7.50
N MET A 438 -11.97 -16.28 -7.58
CA MET A 438 -11.16 -16.05 -8.79
C MET A 438 -11.64 -16.92 -9.96
N VAL A 439 -11.93 -18.19 -9.74
CA VAL A 439 -12.46 -19.11 -10.76
C VAL A 439 -13.81 -18.60 -11.28
N VAL A 440 -14.75 -18.28 -10.39
CA VAL A 440 -16.06 -17.72 -10.76
C VAL A 440 -15.89 -16.41 -11.52
N ALA A 441 -15.05 -15.50 -11.04
CA ALA A 441 -14.78 -14.24 -11.72
C ALA A 441 -14.21 -14.45 -13.14
N LEU A 442 -13.31 -15.42 -13.32
CA LEU A 442 -12.73 -15.76 -14.61
C LEU A 442 -13.77 -16.36 -15.57
N LEU A 443 -14.62 -17.28 -15.10
CA LEU A 443 -15.69 -17.88 -15.89
C LEU A 443 -16.72 -16.84 -16.33
N VAL A 444 -17.12 -15.94 -15.43
CA VAL A 444 -18.02 -14.82 -15.76
C VAL A 444 -17.38 -13.87 -16.78
N GLN A 445 -16.08 -13.59 -16.65
CA GLN A 445 -15.35 -12.78 -17.64
C GLN A 445 -15.30 -13.46 -19.00
N TRP A 446 -15.06 -14.77 -19.04
CA TRP A 446 -15.03 -15.57 -20.25
C TRP A 446 -16.40 -15.57 -20.95
N ALA A 447 -17.48 -15.92 -20.24
CA ALA A 447 -18.83 -15.93 -20.81
C ALA A 447 -19.23 -14.57 -21.41
N ARG A 448 -18.91 -13.47 -20.72
CA ARG A 448 -19.17 -12.10 -21.21
C ARG A 448 -18.32 -11.71 -22.40
N ASP A 449 -17.09 -12.21 -22.51
CA ASP A 449 -16.23 -11.94 -23.66
C ASP A 449 -16.72 -12.68 -24.90
N ASP A 450 -17.17 -13.93 -24.74
CA ASP A 450 -17.70 -14.74 -25.84
C ASP A 450 -19.05 -14.20 -26.32
N GLU A 451 -19.96 -13.81 -25.43
CA GLU A 451 -21.21 -13.13 -25.81
C GLU A 451 -20.94 -11.83 -26.59
N ARG A 452 -19.93 -11.05 -26.17
CA ARG A 452 -19.54 -9.82 -26.87
C ARG A 452 -18.85 -10.09 -28.21
N ARG A 453 -18.27 -11.27 -28.42
CA ARG A 453 -17.70 -11.68 -29.72
C ARG A 453 -18.82 -12.16 -30.64
N ALA A 454 -19.73 -12.99 -30.15
CA ALA A 454 -20.91 -13.45 -30.88
C ALA A 454 -21.74 -12.26 -31.41
N ARG A 455 -22.14 -11.33 -30.53
CA ARG A 455 -22.89 -10.12 -30.96
C ARG A 455 -22.15 -9.22 -31.96
N ARG A 456 -20.81 -9.27 -32.00
CA ARG A 456 -20.02 -8.52 -32.98
C ARG A 456 -19.92 -9.26 -34.31
N ALA A 457 -19.84 -10.59 -34.26
CA ALA A 457 -19.90 -11.43 -35.45
C ALA A 457 -21.26 -11.31 -36.13
N ASP A 458 -22.36 -11.37 -35.38
CA ASP A 458 -23.73 -11.22 -35.92
C ASP A 458 -23.89 -9.89 -36.68
N ARG A 459 -23.47 -8.77 -36.08
CA ARG A 459 -23.50 -7.45 -36.74
C ARG A 459 -22.63 -7.33 -37.98
N GLY A 460 -21.52 -8.08 -38.04
CA GLY A 460 -20.64 -8.11 -39.20
C GLY A 460 -21.19 -8.98 -40.32
N GLY A 461 -21.81 -10.11 -39.97
CA GLY A 461 -22.49 -11.00 -40.90
C GLY A 461 -23.67 -10.33 -41.59
N ASP A 462 -24.47 -9.56 -40.86
CA ASP A 462 -25.57 -8.77 -41.44
C ASP A 462 -25.05 -7.77 -42.49
N ALA A 463 -23.93 -7.09 -42.22
CA ALA A 463 -23.33 -6.14 -43.16
C ALA A 463 -22.75 -6.81 -44.42
N GLU A 464 -22.21 -8.03 -44.29
CA GLU A 464 -21.70 -8.81 -45.42
C GLU A 464 -22.85 -9.36 -46.28
N LEU A 465 -23.94 -9.82 -45.65
CA LEU A 465 -25.17 -10.23 -46.31
C LEU A 465 -25.83 -9.06 -47.05
N ASP A 466 -25.89 -7.88 -46.44
CA ASP A 466 -26.42 -6.67 -47.07
C ASP A 466 -25.59 -6.24 -48.29
N ALA A 467 -24.25 -6.30 -48.18
CA ALA A 467 -23.36 -6.01 -49.31
C ALA A 467 -23.50 -7.04 -50.45
N TYR A 468 -23.68 -8.32 -50.11
CA TYR A 468 -23.93 -9.38 -51.07
C TYR A 468 -25.27 -9.19 -51.80
N ASN A 469 -26.34 -8.86 -51.06
CA ASN A 469 -27.65 -8.58 -51.61
C ASN A 469 -27.63 -7.35 -52.54
N ALA A 470 -26.89 -6.29 -52.18
CA ALA A 470 -26.72 -5.11 -53.03
C ALA A 470 -26.01 -5.44 -54.36
N MET A 471 -24.99 -6.29 -54.32
CA MET A 471 -24.28 -6.76 -55.52
C MET A 471 -25.17 -7.64 -56.42
N LEU A 472 -26.00 -8.52 -55.84
CA LEU A 472 -27.00 -9.28 -56.60
C LEU A 472 -28.06 -8.38 -57.24
N ALA A 473 -28.51 -7.34 -56.53
CA ALA A 473 -29.46 -6.36 -57.09
C ALA A 473 -28.85 -5.60 -58.27
N GLU A 474 -27.58 -5.21 -58.19
CA GLU A 474 -26.85 -4.57 -59.29
C GLU A 474 -26.70 -5.48 -60.51
N LEU A 475 -26.37 -6.77 -60.30
CA LEU A 475 -26.30 -7.75 -61.39
C LEU A 475 -27.65 -7.99 -62.07
N THR A 476 -28.74 -7.91 -61.31
CA THR A 476 -30.11 -8.06 -61.83
C THR A 476 -30.51 -6.83 -62.66
N ALA A 477 -30.20 -5.63 -62.17
CA ALA A 477 -30.48 -4.36 -62.87
C ALA A 477 -29.67 -4.20 -64.17
N ARG A 478 -28.52 -4.85 -64.31
CA ARG A 478 -27.71 -4.86 -65.55
C ARG A 478 -28.21 -5.83 -66.62
N ARG A 479 -29.17 -6.72 -66.30
CA ARG A 479 -29.73 -7.73 -67.21
C ARG A 479 -31.08 -7.34 -67.82
N THR A 480 -31.71 -6.30 -67.30
CA THR A 480 -32.88 -5.61 -67.89
C THR A 480 -32.41 -4.40 -68.67
#